data_AF-A0A836ZQY6-F1
#
_entry.id   AF-A0A836ZQY6-F1
#
_cell.length_a   1.000
_cell.length_b   1.000
_cell.length_c   1.000
_cell.angle_alpha   90.00
_cell.angle_beta   90.00
_cell.angle_gamma   90.00
#
_symmetry.space_group_name_H-M   'P 1'
#
loop_
_entity.id
_entity.type
_entity.pdbx_description
1 polymer ?
#
loop_
_entity_poly.entity_id
_entity_poly.type
_entity_poly.pdbx_seq_one_letter_code
_entity_poly.pdbx_strand_id
1 'polypeptide(L)'
;MVRLSCDHPGGISLRVGIDSPQSGDVTAEQGGLLFSGRNGSFAGIEGKLRFALRVLPQVTGGKLSQVRDRLRIEAADEVVLLLSAATSYQRFDAVDGDPLALTAASLRKAASLDFPALLHAHLADHQRLFRRVAIDLGSSDAAQLPTD
;
A
#
# COMPACT_ATOMS: atom_id res chain seq x y z
N MET A 1 4.02 2.27 0.97
CA MET A 1 3.51 3.11 2.08
C MET A 1 3.03 4.42 1.50
N VAL A 2 2.10 5.09 2.16
CA VAL A 2 1.70 6.47 1.85
C VAL A 2 1.78 7.26 3.15
N ARG A 3 2.39 8.45 3.14
CA ARG A 3 2.41 9.36 4.30
C ARG A 3 1.64 10.63 3.97
N LEU A 4 0.76 11.02 4.87
CA LEU A 4 0.03 12.27 4.85
C LEU A 4 0.34 13.02 6.14
N SER A 5 0.74 14.28 6.04
CA SER A 5 1.09 15.15 7.16
C SER A 5 0.51 16.54 6.96
N CYS A 6 0.20 17.23 8.06
CA CYS A 6 -0.21 18.64 8.06
C CYS A 6 0.77 19.50 8.89
N ASP A 7 0.75 20.81 8.67
CA ASP A 7 1.61 21.80 9.32
C ASP A 7 1.07 22.33 10.65
N HIS A 8 -0.14 21.91 11.04
CA HIS A 8 -0.75 22.18 12.33
C HIS A 8 -1.46 20.94 12.90
N PRO A 9 -1.64 20.83 14.23
CA PRO A 9 -2.35 19.69 14.81
C PRO A 9 -3.78 19.54 14.29
N GLY A 10 -4.24 18.30 14.18
CA GLY A 10 -5.61 17.91 13.83
C GLY A 10 -6.03 18.25 12.39
N GLY A 11 -5.09 18.54 11.49
CA GLY A 11 -5.39 18.99 10.14
C GLY A 11 -5.88 17.91 9.17
N ILE A 12 -5.74 16.62 9.50
CA ILE A 12 -6.06 15.53 8.58
C ILE A 12 -7.37 14.85 8.98
N SER A 13 -8.36 14.90 8.08
CA SER A 13 -9.57 14.07 8.15
C SER A 13 -9.86 13.46 6.79
N LEU A 14 -9.95 12.13 6.72
CA LEU A 14 -10.09 11.40 5.46
C LEU A 14 -10.84 10.08 5.60
N ARG A 15 -11.21 9.50 4.46
CA ARG A 15 -11.78 8.15 4.37
C ARG A 15 -10.86 7.29 3.52
N VAL A 16 -10.52 6.11 4.02
CA VAL A 16 -9.76 5.10 3.29
C VAL A 16 -10.70 3.98 2.87
N GLY A 17 -10.64 3.59 1.60
CA GLY A 17 -11.38 2.46 1.06
C GLY A 17 -10.56 1.77 -0.02
N ILE A 18 -10.94 0.54 -0.34
CA ILE A 18 -10.38 -0.23 -1.44
C ILE A 18 -11.49 -0.38 -2.48
N ASP A 19 -11.15 -0.18 -3.75
CA ASP A 19 -12.05 -0.40 -4.88
C ASP A 19 -11.32 -1.21 -5.96
N SER A 20 -12.03 -2.13 -6.61
CA SER A 20 -11.44 -3.01 -7.61
C SER A 20 -12.52 -3.64 -8.51
N PRO A 21 -12.24 -3.81 -9.81
CA PRO A 21 -13.11 -4.61 -10.69
C PRO A 21 -12.99 -6.12 -10.44
N GLN A 22 -12.02 -6.57 -9.63
CA GLN A 22 -11.85 -7.99 -9.32
C GLN A 22 -12.94 -8.48 -8.36
N SER A 23 -13.38 -9.73 -8.52
CA SER A 23 -14.32 -10.35 -7.60
C SER A 23 -13.68 -10.66 -6.25
N GLY A 24 -14.19 -10.04 -5.20
CA GLY A 24 -13.73 -10.25 -3.82
C GLY A 24 -14.48 -9.38 -2.83
N ASP A 25 -14.15 -9.54 -1.56
CA ASP A 25 -14.79 -8.84 -0.44
C ASP A 25 -13.80 -7.94 0.27
N VAL A 26 -14.25 -6.73 0.60
CA VAL A 26 -13.55 -5.81 1.50
C VAL A 26 -14.11 -5.97 2.90
N THR A 27 -13.27 -6.38 3.83
CA THR A 27 -13.59 -6.52 5.25
C THR A 27 -12.65 -5.64 6.08
N ALA A 28 -13.08 -5.25 7.27
CA ALA A 28 -12.17 -4.62 8.21
C ALA A 28 -11.59 -5.66 9.17
N GLU A 29 -10.29 -5.53 9.43
CA GLU A 29 -9.56 -6.46 10.29
C GLU A 29 -8.43 -5.70 11.01
N GLN A 30 -8.31 -5.88 12.33
CA GLN A 30 -7.20 -5.36 13.14
C GLN A 30 -6.91 -3.85 12.94
N GLY A 31 -7.97 -3.03 12.82
CA GLY A 31 -7.83 -1.57 12.60
C GLY A 31 -7.48 -1.19 11.16
N GLY A 32 -7.44 -2.15 10.24
CA GLY A 32 -7.21 -1.96 8.81
C GLY A 32 -8.34 -2.50 7.94
N LEU A 33 -8.07 -2.57 6.63
CA LEU A 33 -8.91 -3.20 5.61
C LEU A 33 -8.18 -4.40 5.01
N LEU A 34 -8.94 -5.44 4.69
CA LEU A 34 -8.55 -6.60 3.89
C LEU A 34 -9.47 -6.67 2.68
N PHE A 35 -8.90 -6.63 1.49
CA PHE A 35 -9.56 -7.03 0.26
C PHE A 35 -9.00 -8.37 -0.19
N SER A 36 -9.85 -9.39 -0.30
CA SER A 36 -9.43 -10.72 -0.75
C SER A 36 -10.43 -11.33 -1.71
N GLY A 37 -9.93 -12.10 -2.67
CA GLY A 37 -10.77 -12.65 -3.74
C GLY A 37 -9.98 -13.52 -4.70
N ARG A 38 -10.52 -13.67 -5.91
CA ARG A 38 -9.93 -14.47 -7.00
C ARG A 38 -9.89 -13.66 -8.29
N ASN A 39 -8.88 -13.86 -9.11
CA ASN A 39 -8.83 -13.23 -10.42
C ASN A 39 -9.94 -13.77 -11.34
N GLY A 40 -10.42 -12.93 -12.25
CA GLY A 40 -11.39 -13.34 -13.28
C GLY A 40 -10.82 -14.30 -14.32
N SER A 41 -11.70 -15.03 -14.99
CA SER A 41 -11.37 -15.85 -16.17
C SER A 41 -11.06 -14.96 -17.38
N PHE A 42 -10.16 -15.41 -18.25
CA PHE A 42 -9.78 -14.68 -19.46
C PHE A 42 -9.48 -15.63 -20.62
N ALA A 43 -9.93 -15.30 -21.84
CA ALA A 43 -9.70 -16.09 -23.05
C ALA A 43 -10.05 -17.60 -22.89
N GLY A 44 -11.14 -17.91 -22.18
CA GLY A 44 -11.58 -19.29 -21.91
C GLY A 44 -10.79 -20.03 -20.82
N ILE A 45 -9.83 -19.36 -20.18
CA ILE A 45 -9.02 -19.92 -19.08
C ILE A 45 -9.62 -19.49 -17.75
N GLU A 46 -9.92 -20.46 -16.89
CA GLU A 46 -10.43 -20.22 -15.54
C GLU A 46 -9.38 -19.47 -14.70
N GLY A 47 -9.80 -18.39 -14.03
CA GLY A 47 -8.95 -17.69 -13.06
C GLY A 47 -8.69 -18.56 -11.84
N LYS A 48 -7.43 -18.92 -11.57
CA LYS A 48 -7.05 -19.78 -10.42
C LYS A 48 -6.37 -19.06 -9.27
N LEU A 49 -5.93 -17.82 -9.46
CA LEU A 49 -5.19 -17.06 -8.47
C LEU A 49 -6.14 -16.41 -7.47
N ARG A 50 -5.99 -16.80 -6.20
CA ARG A 50 -6.43 -15.99 -5.07
C ARG A 50 -5.49 -14.80 -4.85
N PHE A 51 -6.01 -13.71 -4.31
CA PHE A 51 -5.24 -12.54 -3.89
C PHE A 51 -5.68 -12.03 -2.52
N ALA A 52 -4.81 -11.25 -1.90
CA ALA A 52 -5.11 -10.43 -0.73
C ALA A 52 -4.41 -9.09 -0.85
N LEU A 53 -5.08 -8.01 -0.44
CA LEU A 53 -4.57 -6.67 -0.27
C LEU A 53 -4.97 -6.19 1.12
N ARG A 54 -4.00 -5.74 1.90
CA ARG A 54 -4.20 -5.17 3.24
C ARG A 54 -3.80 -3.72 3.25
N VAL A 55 -4.60 -2.92 3.96
CA VAL A 55 -4.28 -1.52 4.28
C VAL A 55 -4.40 -1.33 5.77
N LEU A 56 -3.31 -0.92 6.43
CA LEU A 56 -3.28 -0.63 7.86
C LEU A 56 -2.82 0.81 8.06
N PRO A 57 -3.69 1.70 8.57
CA PRO A 57 -3.29 3.04 8.97
C PRO A 57 -2.59 3.03 10.33
N GLN A 58 -1.44 3.69 10.41
CA GLN A 58 -0.84 4.17 11.65
C GLN A 58 -1.20 5.66 11.77
N VAL A 59 -1.96 6.01 12.80
CA VAL A 59 -2.52 7.36 12.98
C VAL A 59 -1.89 8.01 14.21
N THR A 60 -1.32 9.20 14.02
CA THR A 60 -0.79 10.04 15.10
C THR A 60 -1.75 11.20 15.33
N GLY A 61 -2.21 11.36 16.58
CA GLY A 61 -3.29 12.27 16.91
C GLY A 61 -4.65 11.81 16.36
N GLY A 62 -5.72 12.49 16.74
CA GLY A 62 -7.06 12.24 16.20
C GLY A 62 -7.67 10.87 16.55
N LYS A 63 -8.59 10.42 15.69
CA LYS A 63 -9.37 9.20 15.90
C LYS A 63 -9.53 8.40 14.61
N LEU A 64 -9.29 7.09 14.72
CA LEU A 64 -9.63 6.10 13.70
C LEU A 64 -10.96 5.41 14.08
N SER A 65 -11.85 5.29 13.11
CA SER A 65 -13.08 4.52 13.22
C SER A 65 -13.37 3.76 11.94
N GLN A 66 -14.15 2.69 12.03
CA GLN A 66 -14.60 1.93 10.88
C GLN A 66 -16.04 2.31 10.54
N VAL A 67 -16.33 2.47 9.26
CA VAL A 67 -17.67 2.68 8.73
C VAL A 67 -17.89 1.70 7.58
N ARG A 68 -18.56 0.58 7.87
CA ARG A 68 -18.78 -0.55 6.93
C ARG A 68 -17.44 -1.10 6.40
N ASP A 69 -17.21 -0.99 5.10
CA ASP A 69 -16.05 -1.45 4.32
C ASP A 69 -14.95 -0.37 4.20
N ARG A 70 -15.06 0.72 4.97
CA ARG A 70 -14.14 1.85 4.93
C ARG A 70 -13.64 2.23 6.31
N LEU A 71 -12.48 2.90 6.32
CA LEU A 71 -11.94 3.54 7.51
C LEU A 71 -12.20 5.05 7.43
N ARG A 72 -12.49 5.64 8.58
CA ARG A 72 -12.64 7.08 8.77
C ARG A 72 -11.61 7.55 9.78
N ILE A 73 -10.77 8.50 9.38
CA ILE A 73 -9.77 9.14 10.21
C ILE A 73 -10.21 10.60 10.39
N GLU A 74 -10.23 11.08 11.63
CA GLU A 74 -10.67 12.43 11.99
C GLU A 74 -9.63 13.12 12.86
N ALA A 75 -9.35 14.39 12.53
CA ALA A 75 -8.47 15.28 13.28
C ALA A 75 -7.10 14.67 13.62
N ALA A 76 -6.47 13.97 12.68
CA ALA A 76 -5.12 13.43 12.84
C ALA A 76 -4.05 14.49 12.50
N ASP A 77 -2.87 14.33 13.09
CA ASP A 77 -1.68 15.13 12.80
C ASP A 77 -0.88 14.50 11.65
N GLU A 78 -0.87 13.16 11.61
CA GLU A 78 -0.20 12.36 10.59
C GLU A 78 -0.93 11.03 10.37
N VAL A 79 -0.95 10.59 9.12
CA VAL A 79 -1.41 9.26 8.73
C VAL A 79 -0.36 8.57 7.87
N VAL A 80 0.10 7.41 8.31
CA VAL A 80 0.94 6.50 7.51
C VAL A 80 0.11 5.28 7.14
N LEU A 81 -0.16 5.10 5.84
CA LEU A 81 -0.81 3.91 5.32
C LEU A 81 0.24 2.87 4.95
N LEU A 82 0.22 1.74 5.65
CA LEU A 82 0.96 0.54 5.28
C LEU A 82 0.09 -0.32 4.36
N LEU A 83 0.65 -0.73 3.23
CA LEU A 83 -0.04 -1.55 2.25
C LEU A 83 0.76 -2.83 1.99
N SER A 84 0.09 -3.96 1.91
CA SER A 84 0.69 -5.23 1.49
C SER A 84 -0.27 -5.98 0.59
N ALA A 85 0.23 -6.46 -0.55
CA ALA A 85 -0.54 -7.27 -1.49
C ALA A 85 0.23 -8.54 -1.84
N ALA A 86 -0.48 -9.65 -1.99
CA ALA A 86 0.08 -10.91 -2.46
C ALA A 86 -0.96 -11.68 -3.27
N THR A 87 -0.47 -12.59 -4.11
CA THR A 87 -1.30 -13.61 -4.75
C THR A 87 -0.92 -14.99 -4.24
N SER A 88 -1.73 -15.97 -4.56
CA SER A 88 -1.44 -17.39 -4.34
C SER A 88 -0.41 -17.96 -5.33
N TYR A 89 0.11 -17.14 -6.25
CA TYR A 89 1.15 -17.56 -7.19
C TYR A 89 2.44 -17.90 -6.46
N GLN A 90 3.00 -19.07 -6.77
CA GLN A 90 4.34 -19.44 -6.37
C GLN A 90 5.24 -19.59 -7.59
N ARG A 91 4.74 -20.33 -8.60
CA ARG A 91 5.42 -20.64 -9.86
C ARG A 91 4.41 -20.87 -10.97
N PHE A 92 4.89 -21.07 -12.20
CA PHE A 92 4.04 -21.27 -13.38
C PHE A 92 3.07 -22.47 -13.25
N ASP A 93 3.42 -23.48 -12.48
CA ASP A 93 2.65 -24.71 -12.24
C ASP A 93 2.04 -24.78 -10.83
N ALA A 94 2.23 -23.75 -9.99
CA ALA A 94 1.84 -23.76 -8.57
C ALA A 94 1.19 -22.43 -8.16
N VAL A 95 -0.11 -22.50 -7.85
CA VAL A 95 -0.98 -21.36 -7.50
C VAL A 95 -1.74 -21.59 -6.19
N ASP A 96 -1.17 -22.40 -5.32
CA ASP A 96 -1.73 -22.84 -4.04
C ASP A 96 -1.19 -22.05 -2.84
N GLY A 97 -0.35 -21.04 -3.07
CA GLY A 97 0.18 -20.18 -2.01
C GLY A 97 -0.91 -19.47 -1.19
N ASP A 98 -0.54 -19.01 0.01
CA ASP A 98 -1.46 -18.33 0.92
C ASP A 98 -1.23 -16.81 0.93
N PRO A 99 -1.99 -16.04 0.12
CA PRO A 99 -1.86 -14.59 0.09
C PRO A 99 -2.27 -13.92 1.41
N LEU A 100 -3.15 -14.53 2.22
CA LEU A 100 -3.56 -13.96 3.50
C LEU A 100 -2.41 -14.01 4.51
N ALA A 101 -1.73 -15.15 4.61
CA ALA A 101 -0.56 -15.30 5.48
C ALA A 101 0.61 -14.40 5.03
N LEU A 102 0.90 -14.35 3.72
CA LEU A 102 1.98 -13.54 3.17
C LEU A 102 1.79 -12.05 3.43
N THR A 103 0.58 -11.53 3.19
CA THR A 103 0.27 -10.11 3.44
C THR A 103 0.30 -9.79 4.93
N ALA A 104 -0.26 -10.65 5.79
CA ALA A 104 -0.25 -10.44 7.23
C ALA A 104 1.18 -10.45 7.81
N ALA A 105 2.05 -11.34 7.35
CA ALA A 105 3.44 -11.39 7.77
C ALA A 105 4.21 -10.13 7.35
N SER A 106 4.04 -9.72 6.10
CA SER A 106 4.68 -8.51 5.55
C SER A 106 4.24 -7.25 6.29
N LEU A 107 2.94 -7.13 6.56
CA LEU A 107 2.36 -5.98 7.26
C LEU A 107 2.81 -5.92 8.72
N ARG A 108 2.87 -7.06 9.43
CA ARG A 108 3.39 -7.11 10.81
C ARG A 108 4.84 -6.64 10.88
N LYS A 109 5.69 -7.06 9.94
CA LYS A 109 7.08 -6.61 9.88
C LYS A 109 7.21 -5.11 9.60
N ALA A 110 6.38 -4.57 8.70
CA ALA A 110 6.38 -3.15 8.41
C ALA A 110 5.83 -2.32 9.59
N ALA A 111 4.80 -2.81 10.27
CA ALA A 111 4.15 -2.12 11.38
C ALA A 111 5.02 -2.01 12.64
N SER A 112 6.07 -2.83 12.78
CA SER A 112 7.04 -2.71 13.87
C SER A 112 8.08 -1.60 13.66
N LEU A 113 8.02 -0.90 12.53
CA LEU A 113 8.94 0.17 12.15
C LEU A 113 8.18 1.50 12.07
N ASP A 114 8.86 2.59 12.39
CA ASP A 114 8.36 3.94 12.14
C ASP A 114 8.60 4.37 10.69
N PHE A 115 7.96 5.47 10.28
CA PHE A 115 8.10 5.99 8.92
C PHE A 115 9.56 6.33 8.56
N PRO A 116 10.35 7.03 9.39
CA PRO A 116 11.75 7.28 9.09
C PRO A 116 12.57 6.03 8.80
N ALA A 117 12.41 4.95 9.58
CA ALA A 117 13.10 3.68 9.35
C ALA A 117 12.67 3.03 8.03
N LEU A 118 11.36 3.02 7.73
CA LEU A 118 10.83 2.50 6.48
C LEU A 118 11.35 3.29 5.26
N LEU A 119 11.37 4.62 5.35
CA LEU A 119 11.87 5.51 4.30
C LEU A 119 13.36 5.30 4.06
N HIS A 120 14.16 5.25 5.13
CA HIS A 120 15.60 5.02 5.00
C HIS A 120 15.89 3.67 4.32
N ALA A 121 15.24 2.59 4.76
CA ALA A 121 15.43 1.27 4.14
C ALA A 121 15.07 1.28 2.65
N HIS A 122 13.97 1.94 2.27
CA HIS A 122 13.59 2.10 0.86
C HIS A 122 14.62 2.89 0.06
N LEU A 123 15.06 4.05 0.58
CA LEU A 123 16.04 4.90 -0.10
C LEU A 123 17.37 4.17 -0.29
N ALA A 124 17.86 3.45 0.72
CA ALA A 124 19.10 2.70 0.63
C ALA A 124 19.04 1.61 -0.46
N ASP A 125 17.96 0.83 -0.51
CA ASP A 125 17.80 -0.21 -1.52
C ASP A 125 17.65 0.37 -2.93
N HIS A 126 16.79 1.39 -3.09
CA HIS A 126 16.58 2.04 -4.39
C HIS A 126 17.87 2.68 -4.90
N GLN A 127 18.55 3.48 -4.07
CA GLN A 127 19.74 4.22 -4.48
C GLN A 127 20.91 3.30 -4.84
N ARG A 128 21.05 2.13 -4.18
CA ARG A 128 22.06 1.13 -4.50
C ARG A 128 21.97 0.62 -5.95
N LEU A 129 20.76 0.59 -6.53
CA LEU A 129 20.54 0.21 -7.92
C LEU A 129 20.53 1.43 -8.84
N PHE A 130 19.74 2.45 -8.48
CA PHE A 130 19.48 3.60 -9.34
C PHE A 130 20.71 4.49 -9.55
N ARG A 131 21.58 4.66 -8.55
CA ARG A 131 22.76 5.52 -8.64
C ARG A 131 23.98 4.86 -9.28
N ARG A 132 23.83 3.68 -9.90
CA ARG A 132 24.93 2.97 -10.57
C ARG A 132 25.38 3.65 -11.87
N VAL A 133 24.47 4.39 -12.50
CA VAL A 133 24.72 5.09 -13.75
C VAL A 133 24.28 6.53 -13.56
N ALA A 134 25.13 7.46 -14.00
CA ALA A 134 24.81 8.87 -14.06
C ALA A 134 25.06 9.35 -15.49
N ILE A 135 24.15 10.17 -16.00
CA ILE A 135 24.29 10.86 -17.27
C ILE A 135 23.93 12.33 -17.05
N ASP A 136 24.77 13.21 -17.59
CA ASP A 136 24.56 14.66 -17.58
C ASP A 136 24.51 15.14 -19.02
N LEU A 137 23.39 15.76 -19.40
CA LEU A 137 23.12 16.28 -20.74
C LEU A 137 22.98 17.83 -20.72
N GLY A 138 23.32 18.48 -19.60
CA GLY A 138 23.03 19.89 -19.35
C GLY A 138 21.57 20.16 -18.97
N SER A 139 21.24 21.43 -18.73
CA SER A 139 19.90 21.91 -18.37
C SER A 139 19.41 22.97 -19.34
N SER A 140 18.09 23.03 -19.56
CA SER A 140 17.40 24.10 -20.30
C SER A 140 16.27 24.67 -19.46
N ASP A 141 15.66 25.79 -19.88
CA ASP A 141 14.51 26.39 -19.19
C ASP A 141 13.31 25.43 -19.10
N ALA A 142 13.21 24.48 -20.04
CA ALA A 142 12.18 23.45 -20.02
C ALA A 142 12.25 22.54 -18.78
N ALA A 143 13.42 22.40 -18.13
CA ALA A 143 13.55 21.63 -16.90
C ALA A 143 12.76 22.21 -15.71
N GLN A 144 12.28 23.46 -15.82
CA GLN A 144 11.45 24.12 -14.80
C GLN A 144 9.95 23.91 -15.02
N LEU A 145 9.54 23.38 -16.17
CA LEU A 145 8.14 23.16 -16.49
C LEU A 145 7.67 21.81 -15.92
N PRO A 146 6.36 21.67 -15.66
CA PRO A 146 5.74 20.36 -15.56
C PRO A 146 6.08 19.49 -16.78
N THR A 147 6.01 18.18 -16.61
CA THR A 147 6.42 17.23 -17.66
C THR A 147 5.38 17.10 -18.79
N ASP A 148 4.15 17.58 -18.59
CA ASP A 148 3.01 17.50 -19.53
C ASP A 148 2.88 18.66 -20.52
#